data_AF-A0A2A2PYS1-F1
#
_entry.id   AF-A0A2A2PYS1-F1
#
_cell.length_a   1.000
_cell.length_b   1.000
_cell.length_c   1.000
_cell.angle_alpha   90.00
_cell.angle_beta   90.00
_cell.angle_gamma   90.00
#
_symmetry.space_group_name_H-M   'P 1'
#
loop_
_entity.id
_entity.type
_entity.pdbx_description
1 polymer ?
#
loop_
_entity_poly.entity_id
_entity_poly.type
_entity_poly.pdbx_seq_one_letter_code
_entity_poly.pdbx_strand_id
1 'polypeptide(L)'
;MKHLLCLCPVFLLTLEPILAEKPFFENRVQLLEAKNLGLAENKVPIYHGRKLIHGQRHEAIEGHFRLGTRRNYPLLFADLVANGRLQLTYAKRNGRSGRLGTSVATSPAYRTTQTLDLLPDINRVTVYAKGIREDYRSKITASFPGAASIALEHGIEGLQVGRTRFKLETRFTTVADIALARGEEVVANDRFRVLTLSSMFADNERFDANQIRYEALGGAVATLNLRNSTTRDQRLFPRALPVGSWIELVKGRGSSWNPDGPTIRVEIKNPGGLQLGIQGFLAASTDPNFDSLAVWLEWIDAPDTIPSGTELDLEFEAVATPPL
;
A
#
# COMPACT_ATOMS: atom_id res chain seq x y z
N MET A 1 -26.94 6.74 57.83
CA MET A 1 -25.67 6.17 57.29
C MET A 1 -25.98 5.62 55.91
N LYS A 2 -25.67 6.39 54.86
CA LYS A 2 -24.45 6.41 54.04
C LYS A 2 -24.63 5.59 52.75
N HIS A 3 -24.55 6.33 51.64
CA HIS A 3 -24.69 5.92 50.24
C HIS A 3 -23.72 4.82 49.79
N LEU A 4 -24.05 4.16 48.67
CA LEU A 4 -23.16 4.19 47.50
C LEU A 4 -23.94 3.89 46.19
N LEU A 5 -24.14 4.94 45.38
CA LEU A 5 -24.34 4.82 43.94
C LEU A 5 -23.03 4.31 43.33
N CYS A 6 -23.08 3.22 42.58
CA CYS A 6 -21.97 2.82 41.71
C CYS A 6 -22.19 3.48 40.34
N LEU A 7 -21.62 4.66 40.17
CA LEU A 7 -21.39 5.28 38.86
C LEU A 7 -20.24 4.50 38.20
N CYS A 8 -20.54 3.74 37.15
CA CYS A 8 -19.52 3.29 36.21
C CYS A 8 -19.02 4.50 35.42
N PRO A 9 -17.74 4.88 35.50
CA PRO A 9 -17.20 5.87 34.59
C PRO A 9 -17.14 5.23 33.19
N VAL A 10 -17.85 5.84 32.24
CA VAL A 10 -17.54 5.66 30.82
C VAL A 10 -16.16 6.28 30.62
N PHE A 11 -15.12 5.46 30.72
CA PHE A 11 -13.80 5.84 30.24
C PHE A 11 -13.90 5.99 28.72
N LEU A 12 -14.11 7.22 28.27
CA LEU A 12 -13.61 7.64 26.96
C LEU A 12 -12.10 7.50 27.04
N LEU A 13 -11.59 6.35 26.59
CA LEU A 13 -10.18 6.20 26.23
C LEU A 13 -9.96 7.12 25.02
N THR A 14 -9.64 8.38 25.30
CA THR A 14 -8.88 9.19 24.37
C THR A 14 -7.51 8.53 24.28
N LEU A 15 -7.37 7.57 23.34
CA LEU A 15 -6.06 7.10 22.93
C LEU A 15 -5.38 8.31 22.32
N GLU A 16 -4.49 8.94 23.09
CA GLU A 16 -3.53 9.87 22.53
C GLU A 16 -2.78 9.12 21.42
N PRO A 17 -2.66 9.68 20.21
CA PRO A 17 -1.90 9.05 19.15
C PRO A 17 -0.48 8.76 19.67
N ILE A 18 -0.01 7.53 19.47
CA ILE A 18 1.33 7.13 19.87
C ILE A 18 2.32 7.98 19.07
N LEU A 19 2.89 9.00 19.70
CA LEU A 19 4.02 9.74 19.18
C LEU A 19 5.23 8.81 19.27
N ALA A 20 5.63 8.23 18.13
CA ALA A 20 6.89 7.50 18.06
C ALA A 20 8.04 8.45 18.44
N GLU A 21 8.79 8.14 19.51
CA GLU A 21 9.97 8.91 19.97
C GLU A 21 11.05 9.06 18.88
N LYS A 22 10.96 8.26 17.83
CA LYS A 22 11.73 8.39 16.60
C LYS A 22 10.76 8.54 15.44
N PRO A 23 11.04 9.44 14.50
CA PRO A 23 10.13 9.70 13.42
C PRO A 23 9.80 8.41 12.64
N PHE A 24 8.55 7.97 12.71
CA PHE A 24 8.07 6.73 12.06
C PHE A 24 8.39 6.74 10.55
N PHE A 25 8.49 7.92 9.92
CA PHE A 25 8.74 8.08 8.48
C PHE A 25 9.67 9.22 8.05
N GLU A 26 10.44 9.84 8.95
CA GLU A 26 11.60 10.64 8.52
C GLU A 26 12.81 9.72 8.41
N ASN A 27 12.84 8.85 7.41
CA ASN A 27 14.10 8.19 7.13
C ASN A 27 14.34 7.76 5.69
N ARG A 28 13.81 8.49 4.70
CA ARG A 28 14.31 8.42 3.30
C ARG A 28 14.48 7.00 2.72
N VAL A 29 13.78 5.99 3.25
CA VAL A 29 14.13 4.59 3.01
C VAL A 29 12.91 3.72 3.32
N GLN A 30 12.52 2.89 2.35
CA GLN A 30 11.71 1.67 2.47
C GLN A 30 10.20 1.81 2.77
N LEU A 31 9.42 0.89 2.19
CA LEU A 31 8.15 0.44 2.76
C LEU A 31 8.50 -0.34 4.03
N LEU A 32 8.61 0.37 5.15
CA LEU A 32 9.06 -0.22 6.40
C LEU A 32 7.94 -1.04 7.02
N GLU A 33 8.15 -2.35 7.07
CA GLU A 33 7.49 -3.21 8.06
C GLU A 33 7.83 -2.62 9.44
N ALA A 34 6.86 -2.43 10.33
CA ALA A 34 7.07 -1.71 11.59
C ALA A 34 8.13 -2.41 12.47
N LYS A 35 8.31 -3.72 12.28
CA LYS A 35 9.39 -4.50 12.91
C LYS A 35 10.80 -3.99 12.57
N ASN A 36 11.03 -3.47 11.36
CA ASN A 36 12.34 -2.94 10.93
C ASN A 36 12.69 -1.61 11.62
N LEU A 37 11.71 -0.99 12.29
CA LEU A 37 11.84 0.22 13.09
C LEU A 37 11.81 -0.05 14.59
N GLY A 38 11.75 -1.32 15.01
CA GLY A 38 11.56 -1.68 16.41
C GLY A 38 10.18 -1.31 16.96
N LEU A 39 9.21 -1.02 16.08
CA LEU A 39 7.84 -0.73 16.46
C LEU A 39 7.04 -2.03 16.54
N ALA A 40 6.18 -2.12 17.55
CA ALA A 40 5.28 -3.25 17.68
C ALA A 40 4.16 -3.15 16.64
N GLU A 41 4.12 -4.08 15.69
CA GLU A 41 2.92 -4.29 14.87
C GLU A 41 1.86 -4.92 15.76
N ASN A 42 0.92 -4.09 16.20
CA ASN A 42 -0.16 -4.57 17.06
C ASN A 42 -0.99 -5.61 16.29
N LYS A 43 -0.94 -6.87 16.74
CA LYS A 43 -1.79 -7.93 16.20
C LYS A 43 -3.24 -7.48 16.12
N VAL A 44 -3.86 -7.62 14.95
CA VAL A 44 -5.25 -7.23 14.71
C VAL A 44 -6.16 -8.46 14.69
N PRO A 45 -7.46 -8.31 15.01
CA PRO A 45 -8.37 -9.42 14.89
C PRO A 45 -8.69 -9.67 13.41
N ILE A 46 -8.37 -10.87 12.94
CA ILE A 46 -8.61 -11.31 11.56
C ILE A 46 -9.74 -12.33 11.53
N TYR A 47 -10.82 -12.01 10.83
CA TYR A 47 -12.00 -12.86 10.75
C TYR A 47 -12.09 -13.58 9.41
N HIS A 48 -12.42 -14.87 9.42
CA HIS A 48 -12.94 -15.59 8.26
C HIS A 48 -14.46 -15.75 8.44
N GLY A 49 -15.23 -15.01 7.62
CA GLY A 49 -16.66 -14.84 7.87
C GLY A 49 -16.91 -14.17 9.22
N ARG A 50 -17.58 -14.87 10.16
CA ARG A 50 -17.87 -14.36 11.52
C ARG A 50 -16.94 -14.92 12.61
N LYS A 51 -15.97 -15.76 12.26
CA LYS A 51 -15.09 -16.43 13.22
C LYS A 51 -13.70 -15.80 13.20
N LEU A 52 -13.16 -15.49 14.38
CA LEU A 52 -11.77 -15.08 14.55
C LEU A 52 -10.88 -16.27 14.20
N ILE A 53 -9.92 -16.09 13.28
CA ILE A 53 -9.02 -17.16 12.85
C ILE A 53 -8.20 -17.64 14.06
N HIS A 54 -8.27 -18.94 14.35
CA HIS A 54 -7.59 -19.59 15.48
C HIS A 54 -7.86 -18.94 16.86
N GLY A 55 -8.94 -18.16 17.02
CA GLY A 55 -9.29 -17.53 18.29
C GLY A 55 -8.29 -16.48 18.80
N GLN A 56 -7.38 -15.99 17.95
CA GLN A 56 -6.34 -15.03 18.32
C GLN A 56 -6.17 -13.92 17.28
N ARG A 57 -5.42 -12.87 17.64
CA ARG A 57 -5.03 -11.76 16.75
C ARG A 57 -3.79 -12.14 15.95
N HIS A 58 -3.65 -11.61 14.73
CA HIS A 58 -2.57 -11.94 13.79
C HIS A 58 -1.95 -10.67 13.20
N GLU A 59 -0.74 -10.78 12.64
CA GLU A 59 -0.01 -9.70 11.96
C GLU A 59 -0.18 -9.77 10.43
N ALA A 60 -0.18 -10.96 9.83
CA ALA A 60 -0.31 -11.13 8.40
C ALA A 60 -1.18 -12.34 8.03
N ILE A 61 -1.60 -12.38 6.76
CA ILE A 61 -2.29 -13.54 6.17
C ILE A 61 -1.58 -13.92 4.88
N GLU A 62 -1.25 -15.20 4.76
CA GLU A 62 -0.84 -15.81 3.50
C GLU A 62 -2.03 -16.55 2.89
N GLY A 63 -2.38 -16.21 1.64
CA GLY A 63 -3.50 -16.79 0.92
C GLY A 63 -3.06 -17.55 -0.32
N HIS A 64 -3.54 -18.79 -0.47
CA HIS A 64 -3.33 -19.63 -1.64
C HIS A 64 -4.67 -19.83 -2.38
N PHE A 65 -4.81 -19.35 -3.63
CA PHE A 65 -6.09 -19.42 -4.39
C PHE A 65 -6.09 -20.40 -5.55
N ARG A 66 -7.05 -21.31 -5.62
CA ARG A 66 -7.06 -22.37 -6.63
C ARG A 66 -7.45 -21.84 -8.02
N LEU A 67 -6.67 -22.19 -9.05
CA LEU A 67 -6.99 -21.98 -10.47
C LEU A 67 -7.84 -23.13 -11.04
N GLY A 68 -9.15 -22.93 -11.17
CA GLY A 68 -10.06 -23.94 -11.72
C GLY A 68 -9.94 -25.31 -11.03
N THR A 69 -9.85 -26.40 -11.81
CA THR A 69 -9.69 -27.77 -11.27
C THR A 69 -8.25 -28.12 -10.90
N ARG A 70 -7.26 -27.26 -11.19
CA ARG A 70 -5.84 -27.55 -10.93
C ARG A 70 -5.52 -27.37 -9.44
N ARG A 71 -4.52 -28.07 -8.89
CA ARG A 71 -4.09 -27.97 -7.47
C ARG A 71 -3.19 -26.75 -7.19
N ASN A 72 -3.40 -25.66 -7.92
CA ASN A 72 -2.39 -24.63 -8.11
C ASN A 72 -2.84 -23.29 -7.57
N TYR A 73 -1.93 -22.60 -6.89
CA TYR A 73 -2.25 -21.42 -6.09
C TYR A 73 -1.31 -20.26 -6.39
N PRO A 74 -1.71 -19.22 -7.16
CA PRO A 74 -1.09 -17.91 -7.04
C PRO A 74 -1.14 -17.48 -5.58
N LEU A 75 0.05 -17.14 -5.09
CA LEU A 75 0.27 -16.66 -3.76
C LEU A 75 -0.15 -15.20 -3.69
N LEU A 76 -1.08 -14.88 -2.81
CA LEU A 76 -1.27 -13.54 -2.30
C LEU A 76 -0.64 -13.50 -0.92
N PHE A 77 0.33 -12.64 -0.73
CA PHE A 77 0.71 -12.24 0.61
C PHE A 77 -0.01 -10.94 0.94
N ALA A 78 -0.75 -10.94 2.03
CA ALA A 78 -1.50 -9.79 2.49
C ALA A 78 -1.11 -9.51 3.95
N ASP A 79 -0.24 -8.52 4.12
CA ASP A 79 0.03 -7.92 5.42
C ASP A 79 -0.95 -6.78 5.61
N LEU A 80 -2.10 -7.15 6.16
CA LEU A 80 -3.25 -6.26 6.29
C LEU A 80 -3.13 -5.34 7.50
N VAL A 81 -2.05 -5.48 8.29
CA VAL A 81 -1.72 -4.63 9.45
C VAL A 81 -0.75 -3.53 9.04
N ALA A 82 0.19 -3.82 8.13
CA ALA A 82 1.07 -2.83 7.53
C ALA A 82 0.41 -2.14 6.32
N ASN A 83 -0.47 -1.15 6.54
CA ASN A 83 -1.00 -0.28 5.47
C ASN A 83 -1.79 -0.99 4.37
N GLY A 84 -2.42 -2.13 4.68
CA GLY A 84 -3.07 -2.95 3.67
C GLY A 84 -2.09 -3.48 2.61
N ARG A 85 -0.82 -3.74 2.98
CA ARG A 85 0.22 -4.25 2.09
C ARG A 85 -0.20 -5.56 1.43
N LEU A 86 -0.07 -5.60 0.10
CA LEU A 86 -0.35 -6.74 -0.75
C LEU A 86 0.87 -7.05 -1.63
N GLN A 87 1.23 -8.31 -1.78
CA GLN A 87 2.11 -8.76 -2.85
C GLN A 87 1.33 -9.69 -3.77
N LEU A 88 1.26 -9.29 -5.03
CA LEU A 88 0.57 -10.02 -6.08
C LEU A 88 1.58 -10.78 -6.92
N THR A 89 1.16 -11.87 -7.52
CA THR A 89 1.93 -12.59 -8.54
C THR A 89 1.00 -13.17 -9.60
N TYR A 90 1.57 -13.75 -10.65
CA TYR A 90 0.83 -14.34 -11.76
C TYR A 90 0.91 -15.87 -11.74
N ALA A 91 -0.05 -16.51 -12.40
CA ALA A 91 -0.06 -17.94 -12.61
C ALA A 91 0.80 -18.35 -13.81
N LYS A 92 1.63 -19.39 -13.68
CA LYS A 92 2.41 -19.98 -14.78
C LYS A 92 1.64 -21.10 -15.46
N ARG A 93 2.00 -21.42 -16.72
CA ARG A 93 1.39 -22.53 -17.49
C ARG A 93 1.48 -23.88 -16.79
N ASN A 94 2.61 -24.13 -16.14
CA ASN A 94 2.88 -25.36 -15.37
C ASN A 94 2.14 -25.41 -14.03
N GLY A 95 1.35 -24.38 -13.69
CA GLY A 95 0.59 -24.35 -12.45
C GLY A 95 1.27 -23.72 -11.26
N ARG A 96 2.56 -23.40 -11.34
CA ARG A 96 3.23 -22.64 -10.28
C ARG A 96 2.83 -21.17 -10.33
N SER A 97 3.12 -20.42 -9.28
CA SER A 97 3.10 -18.97 -9.31
C SER A 97 4.46 -18.40 -9.76
N GLY A 98 4.49 -17.12 -10.15
CA GLY A 98 5.71 -16.33 -10.03
C GLY A 98 6.16 -16.22 -8.57
N ARG A 99 7.37 -15.73 -8.36
CA ARG A 99 7.78 -15.27 -7.03
C ARG A 99 7.02 -14.00 -6.66
N LEU A 100 6.99 -13.69 -5.37
CA LEU A 100 6.63 -12.37 -4.89
C LEU A 100 7.85 -11.46 -5.03
N GLY A 101 7.61 -10.17 -5.20
CA GLY A 101 8.65 -9.14 -5.27
C GLY A 101 8.00 -7.80 -4.93
N THR A 102 7.53 -7.11 -5.96
CA THR A 102 6.82 -5.84 -5.81
C THR A 102 5.56 -5.95 -4.93
N SER A 103 5.42 -5.02 -4.00
CA SER A 103 4.30 -4.87 -3.08
C SER A 103 3.49 -3.61 -3.37
N VAL A 104 2.24 -3.59 -2.91
CA VAL A 104 1.28 -2.49 -3.00
C VAL A 104 0.80 -2.18 -1.59
N ALA A 105 1.06 -0.98 -1.06
CA ALA A 105 0.39 -0.45 0.11
C ALA A 105 -0.82 0.37 -0.33
N THR A 106 -1.98 0.02 0.20
CA THR A 106 -3.29 0.45 -0.33
C THR A 106 -3.97 1.50 0.54
N SER A 107 -3.49 1.70 1.76
CA SER A 107 -4.00 2.75 2.64
C SER A 107 -3.45 4.13 2.25
N PRO A 108 -4.26 5.20 2.38
CA PRO A 108 -3.76 6.56 2.23
C PRO A 108 -2.85 6.93 3.39
N ALA A 109 -1.94 7.87 3.15
CA ALA A 109 -1.02 8.43 4.13
C ALA A 109 -0.95 9.95 3.93
N TYR A 110 -0.80 10.74 4.99
CA TYR A 110 -0.70 12.20 4.84
C TYR A 110 0.20 12.84 5.88
N ARG A 111 0.76 14.00 5.55
CA ARG A 111 1.60 14.79 6.45
C ARG A 111 0.82 15.92 7.09
N THR A 112 1.10 16.22 8.35
CA THR A 112 0.58 17.42 9.02
C THR A 112 1.68 18.43 9.25
N THR A 113 1.33 19.66 9.59
CA THR A 113 2.30 20.72 9.93
C THR A 113 3.19 20.40 11.13
N GLN A 114 2.82 19.40 11.93
CA GLN A 114 3.52 18.99 13.14
C GLN A 114 4.32 17.70 12.96
N THR A 115 4.05 16.91 11.89
CA THR A 115 4.51 15.51 11.82
C THR A 115 4.71 14.98 10.38
N LEU A 116 5.28 13.78 10.35
CA LEU A 116 5.63 12.90 9.24
C LEU A 116 4.41 12.40 8.46
N ASP A 117 4.65 11.50 7.50
CA ASP A 117 3.58 10.69 6.90
C ASP A 117 2.85 9.92 8.00
N LEU A 118 1.65 10.35 8.37
CA LEU A 118 0.75 9.61 9.23
C LEU A 118 0.20 8.42 8.44
N LEU A 119 0.16 7.27 9.10
CA LEU A 119 -0.53 6.07 8.64
C LEU A 119 -1.73 5.76 9.53
N PRO A 120 -2.75 5.07 8.99
CA PRO A 120 -3.91 4.74 9.77
C PRO A 120 -3.70 3.52 10.66
N ASP A 121 -4.30 3.55 11.84
CA ASP A 121 -4.42 2.39 12.71
C ASP A 121 -5.42 1.39 12.12
N ILE A 122 -4.98 0.16 11.91
CA ILE A 122 -5.85 -0.91 11.43
C ILE A 122 -6.69 -1.45 12.59
N ASN A 123 -8.00 -1.23 12.53
CA ASN A 123 -8.93 -1.63 13.59
C ASN A 123 -9.40 -3.08 13.42
N ARG A 124 -9.66 -3.50 12.18
CA ARG A 124 -10.22 -4.82 11.88
C ARG A 124 -9.95 -5.24 10.44
N VAL A 125 -9.72 -6.53 10.27
CA VAL A 125 -9.63 -7.19 8.97
C VAL A 125 -10.66 -8.30 8.90
N THR A 126 -11.45 -8.32 7.84
CA THR A 126 -12.38 -9.41 7.53
C THR A 126 -12.03 -9.99 6.17
N VAL A 127 -11.67 -11.27 6.15
CA VAL A 127 -11.38 -12.00 4.92
C VAL A 127 -12.55 -12.90 4.58
N TYR A 128 -12.90 -12.88 3.31
CA TYR A 128 -13.83 -13.79 2.68
C TYR A 128 -13.04 -14.59 1.66
N ALA A 129 -12.99 -15.90 1.89
CA ALA A 129 -12.47 -16.86 0.93
C ALA A 129 -13.44 -18.04 0.94
N LYS A 130 -14.17 -18.24 -0.15
CA LYS A 130 -15.08 -19.38 -0.30
C LYS A 130 -14.34 -20.47 -1.08
N GLY A 131 -14.39 -21.71 -0.58
CA GLY A 131 -13.56 -22.82 -1.06
C GLY A 131 -13.48 -22.98 -2.58
N ILE A 132 -12.34 -23.50 -3.04
CA ILE A 132 -12.00 -23.95 -4.42
C ILE A 132 -12.28 -22.98 -5.60
N ARG A 133 -12.87 -21.80 -5.40
CA ARG A 133 -13.04 -20.78 -6.43
C ARG A 133 -12.39 -19.45 -6.05
N GLU A 134 -12.20 -18.63 -7.08
CA GLU A 134 -11.45 -17.38 -7.21
C GLU A 134 -12.04 -16.21 -6.39
N ASP A 135 -12.52 -16.45 -5.18
CA ASP A 135 -13.31 -15.49 -4.41
C ASP A 135 -12.55 -14.99 -3.17
N TYR A 136 -11.30 -14.52 -3.34
CA TYR A 136 -10.65 -13.76 -2.26
C TYR A 136 -11.25 -12.37 -2.22
N ARG A 137 -11.70 -11.96 -1.03
CA ARG A 137 -11.96 -10.57 -0.71
C ARG A 137 -11.46 -10.27 0.70
N SER A 138 -10.98 -9.08 0.93
CA SER A 138 -10.77 -8.57 2.28
C SER A 138 -11.36 -7.19 2.46
N LYS A 139 -11.99 -6.97 3.61
CA LYS A 139 -12.44 -5.67 4.08
C LYS A 139 -11.62 -5.27 5.29
N ILE A 140 -10.97 -4.13 5.21
CA ILE A 140 -10.15 -3.56 6.26
C ILE A 140 -10.83 -2.29 6.73
N THR A 141 -11.01 -2.13 8.03
CA THR A 141 -11.41 -0.84 8.60
C THR A 141 -10.23 -0.29 9.37
N ALA A 142 -9.87 0.94 9.10
CA ALA A 142 -8.76 1.64 9.70
C ALA A 142 -9.16 3.08 10.04
N SER A 143 -8.32 3.80 10.77
CA SER A 143 -8.59 5.18 11.13
C SER A 143 -7.34 5.96 11.45
N PHE A 144 -7.38 7.26 11.22
CA PHE A 144 -6.54 8.23 11.90
C PHE A 144 -7.30 8.71 13.14
N PRO A 145 -6.91 8.31 14.37
CA PRO A 145 -7.68 8.62 15.56
C PRO A 145 -8.04 10.10 15.66
N GLY A 146 -9.34 10.41 15.75
CA GLY A 146 -9.86 11.77 15.82
C GLY A 146 -9.82 12.59 14.52
N ALA A 147 -9.22 12.09 13.44
CA ALA A 147 -9.03 12.84 12.19
C ALA A 147 -9.82 12.24 11.00
N ALA A 148 -9.74 10.93 10.77
CA ALA A 148 -10.45 10.28 9.67
C ALA A 148 -10.74 8.80 9.92
N SER A 149 -11.77 8.29 9.25
CA SER A 149 -12.07 6.87 9.13
C SER A 149 -11.76 6.36 7.73
N ILE A 150 -11.34 5.10 7.64
CA ILE A 150 -10.93 4.47 6.38
C ILE A 150 -11.58 3.10 6.26
N ALA A 151 -12.12 2.80 5.09
CA ALA A 151 -12.49 1.45 4.69
C ALA A 151 -11.71 1.08 3.43
N LEU A 152 -10.99 -0.04 3.48
CA LEU A 152 -10.32 -0.62 2.32
C LEU A 152 -11.05 -1.91 1.94
N GLU A 153 -11.34 -2.08 0.66
CA GLU A 153 -11.84 -3.34 0.12
C GLU A 153 -10.91 -3.83 -0.99
N HIS A 154 -10.57 -5.11 -0.90
CA HIS A 154 -9.62 -5.79 -1.76
C HIS A 154 -10.31 -7.02 -2.33
N GLY A 155 -10.04 -7.37 -3.60
CA GLY A 155 -10.58 -8.60 -4.14
C GLY A 155 -9.92 -9.08 -5.42
N ILE A 156 -9.85 -10.39 -5.61
CA ILE A 156 -9.46 -10.96 -6.90
C ILE A 156 -10.62 -10.72 -7.88
N GLU A 157 -10.34 -10.05 -9.00
CA GLU A 157 -11.33 -9.88 -10.09
C GLU A 157 -11.15 -10.92 -11.18
N GLY A 158 -9.91 -11.36 -11.41
CA GLY A 158 -9.61 -12.28 -12.48
C GLY A 158 -8.26 -12.94 -12.29
N LEU A 159 -8.23 -14.24 -12.53
CA LEU A 159 -7.04 -15.04 -12.38
C LEU A 159 -6.84 -15.91 -13.62
N GLN A 160 -5.78 -15.61 -14.38
CA GLN A 160 -5.45 -16.33 -15.60
C GLN A 160 -3.95 -16.60 -15.69
N VAL A 161 -3.58 -17.56 -16.55
CA VAL A 161 -2.17 -17.80 -16.83
C VAL A 161 -1.53 -16.53 -17.39
N GLY A 162 -0.46 -16.07 -16.73
CA GLY A 162 0.27 -14.86 -17.07
C GLY A 162 -0.39 -13.56 -16.64
N ARG A 163 -1.50 -13.60 -15.87
CA ARG A 163 -2.10 -12.37 -15.34
C ARG A 163 -2.97 -12.61 -14.11
N THR A 164 -2.78 -11.81 -13.08
CA THR A 164 -3.69 -11.69 -11.94
C THR A 164 -4.19 -10.26 -11.86
N ARG A 165 -5.49 -10.07 -11.69
CA ARG A 165 -6.17 -8.78 -11.55
C ARG A 165 -6.79 -8.68 -10.17
N PHE A 166 -6.56 -7.56 -9.50
CA PHE A 166 -6.93 -7.37 -8.12
C PHE A 166 -7.52 -5.98 -7.92
N LYS A 167 -8.77 -5.92 -7.48
CA LYS A 167 -9.47 -4.69 -7.16
C LYS A 167 -8.98 -4.14 -5.82
N LEU A 168 -8.79 -2.82 -5.77
CA LEU A 168 -8.44 -2.05 -4.59
C LEU A 168 -9.41 -0.86 -4.48
N GLU A 169 -10.21 -0.84 -3.44
CA GLU A 169 -11.13 0.27 -3.14
C GLU A 169 -10.73 0.89 -1.80
N THR A 170 -10.70 2.21 -1.77
CA THR A 170 -10.38 2.99 -0.57
C THR A 170 -11.45 4.05 -0.39
N ARG A 171 -12.16 4.01 0.74
CA ARG A 171 -13.02 5.10 1.20
C ARG A 171 -12.33 5.79 2.37
N PHE A 172 -12.08 7.08 2.21
CA PHE A 172 -11.50 7.95 3.23
C PHE A 172 -12.51 9.02 3.60
N THR A 173 -12.87 9.10 4.88
CA THR A 173 -13.86 10.08 5.39
C THR A 173 -13.25 10.84 6.55
N THR A 174 -13.10 12.16 6.41
CA THR A 174 -12.62 13.02 7.48
C THR A 174 -13.71 13.25 8.52
N VAL A 175 -13.33 13.17 9.80
CA VAL A 175 -14.22 13.45 10.94
C VAL A 175 -13.87 14.77 11.64
N ALA A 176 -12.70 15.32 11.35
CA ALA A 176 -12.25 16.63 11.76
C ALA A 176 -11.46 17.28 10.61
N ASP A 177 -11.21 18.58 10.71
CA ASP A 177 -10.32 19.28 9.79
C ASP A 177 -8.90 18.73 9.91
N ILE A 178 -8.29 18.38 8.77
CA ILE A 178 -6.93 17.84 8.73
C ILE A 178 -6.02 18.90 8.10
N ALA A 179 -5.22 19.57 8.91
CA ALA A 179 -4.20 20.49 8.43
C ALA A 179 -3.05 19.68 7.79
N LEU A 180 -2.83 19.86 6.49
CA LEU A 180 -1.72 19.23 5.78
C LEU A 180 -0.44 20.06 5.93
N ALA A 181 0.71 19.38 5.94
CA ALA A 181 2.03 20.01 6.04
C ALA A 181 2.20 21.13 5.00
N ARG A 182 2.83 22.25 5.39
CA ARG A 182 3.12 23.42 4.53
C ARG A 182 4.63 23.69 4.53
N GLY A 183 5.13 24.37 3.50
CA GLY A 183 6.49 24.92 3.46
C GLY A 183 7.54 24.07 2.73
N GLU A 184 8.78 24.55 2.73
CA GLU A 184 9.94 23.99 1.99
C GLU A 184 10.30 22.54 2.38
N GLU A 185 9.86 22.09 3.56
CA GLU A 185 10.04 20.72 4.08
C GLU A 185 9.17 19.68 3.33
N VAL A 186 8.07 20.12 2.72
CA VAL A 186 7.29 19.31 1.79
C VAL A 186 7.86 19.51 0.39
N VAL A 187 9.01 18.89 0.14
CA VAL A 187 9.53 18.83 -1.23
C VAL A 187 8.41 18.20 -2.10
N ALA A 188 8.27 18.61 -3.37
CA ALA A 188 7.38 18.01 -4.39
C ALA A 188 5.86 17.92 -4.14
N ASN A 189 5.28 18.53 -3.10
CA ASN A 189 3.87 18.35 -2.73
C ASN A 189 3.50 16.94 -2.21
N ASP A 190 4.45 16.31 -1.54
CA ASP A 190 4.30 15.01 -0.86
C ASP A 190 3.49 15.12 0.44
N ARG A 191 2.20 15.48 0.30
CA ARG A 191 1.30 15.84 1.43
C ARG A 191 0.26 14.76 1.72
N PHE A 192 -0.26 14.13 0.67
CA PHE A 192 -1.31 13.13 0.76
C PHE A 192 -1.09 12.08 -0.33
N ARG A 193 -0.67 10.89 0.08
CA ARG A 193 -0.49 9.72 -0.78
C ARG A 193 -1.73 8.85 -0.70
N VAL A 194 -2.17 8.35 -1.84
CA VAL A 194 -3.34 7.47 -1.93
C VAL A 194 -2.96 5.98 -2.01
N LEU A 195 -1.79 5.68 -2.56
CA LEU A 195 -1.29 4.31 -2.78
C LEU A 195 0.22 4.34 -3.04
N THR A 196 0.94 3.31 -2.55
CA THR A 196 2.39 3.16 -2.79
C THR A 196 2.71 1.78 -3.36
N LEU A 197 3.51 1.74 -4.42
CA LEU A 197 4.22 0.56 -4.91
C LEU A 197 5.61 0.50 -4.29
N SER A 198 6.00 -0.66 -3.76
CA SER A 198 7.37 -0.91 -3.32
C SER A 198 8.00 -2.04 -4.08
N SER A 199 9.29 -1.93 -4.37
CA SER A 199 10.05 -3.00 -4.98
C SER A 199 11.51 -2.92 -4.55
N MET A 200 12.27 -3.95 -4.84
CA MET A 200 13.72 -3.90 -4.70
C MET A 200 14.39 -3.48 -6.02
N PHE A 201 15.35 -2.55 -5.91
CA PHE A 201 16.37 -2.28 -6.93
C PHE A 201 17.74 -2.12 -6.26
N ALA A 202 18.60 -3.13 -6.34
CA ALA A 202 19.96 -3.09 -5.80
C ALA A 202 20.95 -2.62 -6.86
N ASP A 203 20.87 -3.19 -8.06
CA ASP A 203 21.68 -2.82 -9.22
C ASP A 203 21.03 -3.36 -10.52
N ASN A 204 21.74 -3.19 -11.65
CA ASN A 204 21.32 -3.67 -12.96
C ASN A 204 21.19 -5.20 -13.09
N GLU A 205 21.70 -6.00 -12.14
CA GLU A 205 21.62 -7.46 -12.14
C GLU A 205 20.68 -8.00 -11.05
N ARG A 206 20.46 -7.25 -9.97
CA ARG A 206 19.67 -7.65 -8.80
C ARG A 206 18.54 -6.65 -8.59
N PHE A 207 17.34 -7.01 -9.04
CA PHE A 207 16.15 -6.17 -8.98
C PHE A 207 14.85 -6.97 -9.12
N ASP A 208 13.83 -6.53 -8.40
CA ASP A 208 12.42 -6.90 -8.63
C ASP A 208 11.74 -5.90 -9.59
N ALA A 209 12.18 -4.65 -9.63
CA ALA A 209 11.79 -3.70 -10.67
C ALA A 209 12.96 -2.80 -11.06
N ASN A 210 13.16 -2.60 -12.35
CA ASN A 210 14.21 -1.72 -12.89
C ASN A 210 13.68 -0.63 -13.82
N GLN A 211 12.36 -0.55 -14.02
CA GLN A 211 11.76 0.57 -14.74
C GLN A 211 10.46 1.00 -14.06
N ILE A 212 10.19 2.28 -14.18
CA ILE A 212 8.92 2.89 -13.80
C ILE A 212 8.28 3.40 -15.07
N ARG A 213 7.06 2.97 -15.35
CA ARG A 213 6.26 3.44 -16.48
C ARG A 213 4.99 4.09 -15.96
N TYR A 214 4.53 5.11 -16.66
CA TYR A 214 3.26 5.73 -16.34
C TYR A 214 2.66 6.37 -17.59
N GLU A 215 1.35 6.49 -17.59
CA GLU A 215 0.64 7.30 -18.57
C GLU A 215 0.69 8.76 -18.14
N ALA A 216 1.17 9.66 -19.00
CA ALA A 216 1.07 11.10 -18.80
C ALA A 216 -0.34 11.60 -19.16
N LEU A 217 -0.71 12.82 -18.74
CA LEU A 217 -2.04 13.43 -18.99
C LEU A 217 -2.48 13.54 -20.47
N GLY A 218 -1.62 13.25 -21.44
CA GLY A 218 -1.96 13.19 -22.86
C GLY A 218 -2.02 11.76 -23.45
N GLY A 219 -1.99 10.73 -22.62
CA GLY A 219 -1.97 9.32 -23.05
C GLY A 219 -0.60 8.80 -23.50
N ALA A 220 0.42 9.67 -23.53
CA ALA A 220 1.79 9.25 -23.82
C ALA A 220 2.36 8.42 -22.67
N VAL A 221 3.08 7.35 -23.00
CA VAL A 221 3.76 6.51 -22.00
C VAL A 221 5.14 7.08 -21.71
N ALA A 222 5.36 7.51 -20.48
CA ALA A 222 6.67 7.88 -19.98
C ALA A 222 7.37 6.65 -19.36
N THR A 223 8.69 6.62 -19.41
CA THR A 223 9.50 5.54 -18.83
C THR A 223 10.75 6.11 -18.16
N LEU A 224 10.94 5.78 -16.89
CA LEU A 224 12.17 6.02 -16.16
C LEU A 224 12.88 4.67 -15.96
N ASN A 225 14.09 4.55 -16.49
CA ASN A 225 14.92 3.35 -16.31
C ASN A 225 15.84 3.53 -15.11
N LEU A 226 15.82 2.59 -14.19
CA LEU A 226 16.76 2.52 -13.07
C LEU A 226 18.06 1.83 -13.53
N ARG A 227 19.19 2.40 -13.13
CA ARG A 227 20.54 1.92 -13.45
C ARG A 227 21.43 2.10 -12.23
N ASN A 228 22.62 1.51 -12.25
CA ASN A 228 23.64 1.73 -11.22
C ASN A 228 24.02 3.20 -11.07
N SER A 229 23.85 3.99 -12.14
CA SER A 229 24.07 5.44 -12.14
C SER A 229 22.87 6.26 -11.65
N THR A 230 21.73 5.63 -11.34
CA THR A 230 20.58 6.34 -10.76
C THR A 230 20.93 6.75 -9.34
N THR A 231 20.84 8.06 -9.07
CA THR A 231 21.14 8.59 -7.74
C THR A 231 20.21 8.01 -6.69
N ARG A 232 20.80 7.62 -5.56
CA ARG A 232 20.11 7.07 -4.39
C ARG A 232 20.02 8.11 -3.28
N ASP A 233 19.23 7.79 -2.25
CA ASP A 233 18.82 8.71 -1.20
C ASP A 233 18.14 9.97 -1.75
N GLN A 234 17.43 9.81 -2.88
CA GLN A 234 16.82 10.92 -3.59
C GLN A 234 15.48 10.53 -4.19
N ARG A 235 14.70 11.57 -4.45
CA ARG A 235 13.46 11.46 -5.19
C ARG A 235 13.74 11.26 -6.67
N LEU A 236 12.87 10.47 -7.29
CA LEU A 236 12.98 10.12 -8.69
C LEU A 236 12.45 11.22 -9.61
N PHE A 237 11.62 12.12 -9.07
CA PHE A 237 11.11 13.28 -9.79
C PHE A 237 11.31 14.55 -8.96
N PRO A 238 11.68 15.69 -9.59
CA PRO A 238 11.83 16.96 -8.87
C PRO A 238 10.55 17.40 -8.16
N ARG A 239 9.40 17.10 -8.76
CA ARG A 239 8.07 17.24 -8.17
C ARG A 239 7.15 16.11 -8.64
N ALA A 240 6.00 15.94 -7.98
CA ALA A 240 4.91 15.09 -8.48
C ALA A 240 4.65 15.37 -9.96
N LEU A 241 4.60 14.34 -10.79
CA LEU A 241 4.22 14.49 -12.20
C LEU A 241 2.77 14.02 -12.39
N PRO A 242 1.89 14.83 -12.98
CA PRO A 242 0.52 14.40 -13.27
C PRO A 242 0.47 13.12 -14.10
N VAL A 243 -0.38 12.19 -13.70
CA VAL A 243 -0.59 10.92 -14.40
C VAL A 243 -1.98 10.83 -15.00
N GLY A 244 -2.10 10.04 -16.07
CA GLY A 244 -3.36 9.59 -16.64
C GLY A 244 -3.91 8.40 -15.85
N SER A 245 -4.11 7.29 -16.54
CA SER A 245 -4.94 6.18 -16.03
C SER A 245 -4.15 5.06 -15.36
N TRP A 246 -2.81 5.10 -15.33
CA TRP A 246 -2.02 4.03 -14.71
C TRP A 246 -0.56 4.39 -14.43
N ILE A 247 0.03 3.66 -13.48
CA ILE A 247 1.48 3.57 -13.21
C ILE A 247 1.91 2.10 -13.15
N GLU A 248 3.18 1.81 -13.38
CA GLU A 248 3.69 0.43 -13.46
C GLU A 248 5.15 0.35 -13.00
N LEU A 249 5.44 -0.60 -12.11
CA LEU A 249 6.79 -1.06 -11.81
C LEU A 249 7.08 -2.30 -12.64
N VAL A 250 8.06 -2.17 -13.53
CA VAL A 250 8.40 -3.21 -14.51
C VAL A 250 9.55 -4.07 -14.00
N LYS A 251 9.29 -5.37 -13.96
CA LYS A 251 10.33 -6.40 -13.89
C LYS A 251 10.86 -6.63 -15.31
N GLY A 252 11.96 -5.97 -15.66
CA GLY A 252 12.70 -6.30 -16.87
C GLY A 252 13.36 -7.69 -16.81
N ARG A 253 13.67 -8.24 -17.98
CA ARG A 253 14.53 -9.43 -18.11
C ARG A 253 15.92 -9.22 -17.50
N GLY A 254 16.54 -10.33 -17.10
CA GLY A 254 17.97 -10.39 -16.81
C GLY A 254 18.35 -10.26 -15.34
N SER A 255 17.41 -10.06 -14.42
CA SER A 255 17.80 -10.11 -13.01
C SER A 255 18.16 -11.52 -12.57
N SER A 256 19.29 -11.67 -11.90
CA SER A 256 19.68 -12.86 -11.16
C SER A 256 18.92 -13.00 -9.83
N TRP A 257 18.37 -11.89 -9.32
CA TRP A 257 17.50 -11.87 -8.15
C TRP A 257 16.04 -11.97 -8.57
N ASN A 258 15.29 -12.93 -8.00
CA ASN A 258 13.88 -13.17 -8.30
C ASN A 258 13.54 -13.05 -9.81
N PRO A 259 14.17 -13.88 -10.67
CA PRO A 259 14.08 -13.74 -12.14
C PRO A 259 12.66 -13.82 -12.68
N ASP A 260 11.75 -14.44 -11.93
CA ASP A 260 10.35 -14.65 -12.26
C ASP A 260 9.37 -13.80 -11.45
N GLY A 261 9.86 -12.77 -10.73
CA GLY A 261 9.04 -11.76 -10.08
C GLY A 261 8.11 -11.04 -11.06
N PRO A 262 7.01 -10.46 -10.59
CA PRO A 262 6.00 -9.88 -11.46
C PRO A 262 6.35 -8.44 -11.87
N THR A 263 5.90 -8.04 -13.05
CA THR A 263 5.60 -6.63 -13.33
C THR A 263 4.25 -6.31 -12.68
N ILE A 264 4.17 -5.20 -11.94
CA ILE A 264 2.93 -4.73 -11.30
C ILE A 264 2.51 -3.39 -11.89
N ARG A 265 1.32 -3.36 -12.47
CA ARG A 265 0.63 -2.15 -12.90
C ARG A 265 -0.49 -1.82 -11.92
N VAL A 266 -0.68 -0.54 -11.63
CA VAL A 266 -1.86 -0.01 -10.95
C VAL A 266 -2.61 0.86 -11.94
N GLU A 267 -3.80 0.43 -12.30
CA GLU A 267 -4.75 1.20 -13.09
C GLU A 267 -5.64 2.02 -12.16
N ILE A 268 -5.86 3.28 -12.50
CA ILE A 268 -6.69 4.24 -11.78
C ILE A 268 -8.08 4.19 -12.40
N LYS A 269 -9.06 3.59 -11.70
CA LYS A 269 -10.44 3.43 -12.18
C LYS A 269 -11.30 4.61 -11.75
N ASN A 270 -11.12 5.04 -10.51
CA ASN A 270 -11.77 6.22 -9.95
C ASN A 270 -10.76 6.97 -9.06
N PRO A 271 -10.33 8.19 -9.44
CA PRO A 271 -9.41 8.97 -8.62
C PRO A 271 -10.12 9.72 -7.48
N GLY A 272 -11.42 9.49 -7.23
CA GLY A 272 -12.13 10.10 -6.10
C GLY A 272 -12.24 11.62 -6.20
N GLY A 273 -12.25 12.16 -7.42
CA GLY A 273 -12.23 13.60 -7.68
C GLY A 273 -10.85 14.26 -7.53
N LEU A 274 -9.79 13.50 -7.22
CA LEU A 274 -8.45 14.02 -7.01
C LEU A 274 -7.68 14.16 -8.33
N GLN A 275 -6.81 15.17 -8.42
CA GLN A 275 -5.75 15.19 -9.44
C GLN A 275 -4.54 14.41 -8.91
N LEU A 276 -4.30 13.23 -9.48
CA LEU A 276 -3.23 12.34 -9.04
C LEU A 276 -1.91 12.57 -9.80
N GLY A 277 -0.82 12.44 -9.06
CA GLY A 277 0.56 12.52 -9.56
C GLY A 277 1.40 11.33 -9.13
N ILE A 278 2.41 11.01 -9.93
CA ILE A 278 3.45 10.04 -9.58
C ILE A 278 4.64 10.75 -8.96
N GLN A 279 5.14 10.17 -7.89
CA GLN A 279 6.44 10.46 -7.30
C GLN A 279 7.12 9.15 -6.92
N GLY A 280 8.43 9.18 -6.69
CA GLY A 280 9.14 8.04 -6.16
C GLY A 280 10.40 8.41 -5.41
N PHE A 281 10.95 7.44 -4.70
CA PHE A 281 12.18 7.56 -3.94
C PHE A 281 13.00 6.29 -4.09
N LEU A 282 14.31 6.44 -4.30
CA LEU A 282 15.25 5.34 -4.30
C LEU A 282 16.18 5.44 -3.10
N ALA A 283 16.03 4.52 -2.16
CA ALA A 283 16.81 4.44 -0.94
C ALA A 283 18.30 4.21 -1.19
N ALA A 284 19.13 4.64 -0.23
CA ALA A 284 20.58 4.42 -0.23
C ALA A 284 20.97 2.94 -0.31
N SER A 285 20.15 2.04 0.24
CA SER A 285 20.49 0.62 0.31
C SER A 285 20.57 -0.06 -1.06
N THR A 286 21.58 -0.90 -1.20
CA THR A 286 21.82 -1.82 -2.32
C THR A 286 21.67 -3.29 -1.91
N ASP A 287 21.15 -3.55 -0.71
CA ASP A 287 20.84 -4.90 -0.27
C ASP A 287 19.62 -5.42 -1.06
N PRO A 288 19.74 -6.54 -1.80
CA PRO A 288 18.63 -7.10 -2.57
C PRO A 288 17.51 -7.69 -1.69
N ASN A 289 17.68 -7.76 -0.37
CA ASN A 289 16.64 -8.16 0.57
C ASN A 289 15.77 -6.99 1.04
N PHE A 290 16.12 -5.76 0.67
CA PHE A 290 15.38 -4.57 1.07
C PHE A 290 14.63 -3.94 -0.10
N ASP A 291 13.38 -3.57 0.14
CA ASP A 291 12.56 -2.80 -0.80
C ASP A 291 13.09 -1.35 -0.87
N SER A 292 14.14 -1.15 -1.66
CA SER A 292 14.84 0.13 -1.80
C SER A 292 14.11 1.12 -2.73
N LEU A 293 13.16 0.66 -3.54
CA LEU A 293 12.38 1.50 -4.45
C LEU A 293 10.96 1.66 -3.92
N ALA A 294 10.53 2.90 -3.74
CA ALA A 294 9.14 3.27 -3.47
C ALA A 294 8.63 4.23 -4.55
N VAL A 295 7.43 4.00 -5.07
CA VAL A 295 6.77 4.85 -6.07
C VAL A 295 5.31 4.97 -5.67
N TRP A 296 4.77 6.18 -5.57
CA TRP A 296 3.43 6.41 -5.05
C TRP A 296 2.61 7.34 -5.92
N LEU A 297 1.30 7.26 -5.71
CA LEU A 297 0.33 8.22 -6.21
C LEU A 297 0.02 9.23 -5.10
N GLU A 298 0.09 10.52 -5.41
CA GLU A 298 -0.23 11.62 -4.49
C GLU A 298 -1.20 12.63 -5.06
N TRP A 299 -1.92 13.33 -4.19
CA TRP A 299 -2.84 14.40 -4.54
C TRP A 299 -2.05 15.69 -4.83
N ILE A 300 -1.90 16.05 -6.11
CA ILE A 300 -1.02 17.15 -6.58
C ILE A 300 -1.48 18.53 -6.12
N ASP A 301 -2.77 18.72 -5.96
CA ASP A 301 -3.38 19.99 -5.57
C ASP A 301 -4.08 19.88 -4.21
N ALA A 302 -3.55 19.00 -3.35
CA ALA A 302 -4.07 18.84 -1.99
C ALA A 302 -4.19 20.18 -1.26
N PRO A 303 -5.37 20.52 -0.73
CA PRO A 303 -5.59 21.78 -0.04
C PRO A 303 -4.76 21.83 1.24
N ASP A 304 -4.56 23.03 1.77
CA ASP A 304 -3.84 23.18 3.04
C ASP A 304 -4.54 22.54 4.23
N THR A 305 -5.85 22.40 4.13
CA THR A 305 -6.68 21.72 5.11
C THR A 305 -7.69 20.88 4.34
N ILE A 306 -7.79 19.59 4.68
CA ILE A 306 -8.91 18.77 4.23
C ILE A 306 -10.06 19.02 5.22
N PRO A 307 -11.18 19.62 4.80
CA PRO A 307 -12.29 19.93 5.71
C PRO A 307 -12.91 18.68 6.32
N SER A 308 -13.46 18.79 7.52
CA SER A 308 -14.31 17.75 8.12
C SER A 308 -15.49 17.41 7.20
N GLY A 309 -15.85 16.12 7.13
CA GLY A 309 -16.91 15.61 6.25
C GLY A 309 -16.49 15.43 4.78
N THR A 310 -15.22 15.61 4.44
CA THR A 310 -14.69 15.25 3.12
C THR A 310 -14.73 13.73 2.97
N GLU A 311 -15.33 13.28 1.87
CA GLU A 311 -15.36 11.88 1.46
C GLU A 311 -14.60 11.70 0.15
N LEU A 312 -13.63 10.78 0.15
CA LEU A 312 -12.85 10.38 -1.03
C LEU A 312 -13.07 8.89 -1.25
N ASP A 313 -13.72 8.55 -2.36
CA ASP A 313 -13.91 7.18 -2.82
C ASP A 313 -12.96 6.90 -4.00
N LEU A 314 -11.92 6.12 -3.74
CA LEU A 314 -10.85 5.81 -4.68
C LEU A 314 -10.97 4.35 -5.12
N GLU A 315 -10.78 4.10 -6.41
CA GLU A 315 -10.78 2.75 -6.98
C GLU A 315 -9.58 2.56 -7.91
N PHE A 316 -8.81 1.52 -7.62
CA PHE A 316 -7.67 1.08 -8.40
C PHE A 316 -7.79 -0.40 -8.75
N GLU A 317 -7.04 -0.80 -9.77
CA GLU A 317 -6.84 -2.19 -10.11
C GLU A 317 -5.35 -2.48 -10.21
N ALA A 318 -4.87 -3.40 -9.36
CA ALA A 318 -3.51 -3.90 -9.45
C ALA A 318 -3.46 -5.13 -10.34
N VAL A 319 -2.59 -5.09 -11.36
CA VAL A 319 -2.41 -6.13 -12.36
C VAL A 319 -0.99 -6.67 -12.28
N ALA A 320 -0.86 -7.95 -11.96
CA ALA A 320 0.42 -8.66 -11.96
C ALA A 320 0.60 -9.49 -13.23
N THR A 321 1.72 -9.31 -13.93
CA THR A 321 2.09 -10.07 -15.14
C THR A 321 3.53 -10.61 -15.06
N PRO A 322 3.92 -11.58 -15.91
CA PRO A 322 5.30 -11.99 -16.04
C PRO A 322 6.28 -10.83 -16.32
N PRO A 323 7.59 -11.04 -16.07
CA PRO A 323 8.64 -10.13 -16.52
C PRO A 323 8.52 -9.81 -18.02
N LEU A 324 8.83 -8.56 -18.39
CA LEU A 324 8.81 -8.09 -19.79
C LEU A 324 10.16 -8.34 -20.47
#